data_AF-A0A7K4IG63-F1
#
_entry.id   AF-A0A7K4IG63-F1
#
_cell.length_a   1.000
_cell.length_b   1.000
_cell.length_c   1.000
_cell.angle_alpha   90.00
_cell.angle_beta   90.00
_cell.angle_gamma   90.00
#
_symmetry.space_group_name_H-M   'P 1'
#
loop_
_entity.id
_entity.type
_entity.pdbx_description
1 polymer ?
#
loop_
_entity_poly.entity_id
_entity_poly.type
_entity_poly.pdbx_seq_one_letter_code
_entity_poly.pdbx_strand_id
1 'polypeptide(L)'
;MAREKLVRDRIPDLIRSSGQTPVVRTALKEELDHLLRLKVLEEAEELFSSGSNEELADIVEAVLQLAKTRGISREQLDLIVAKKRADRGGFEMGYVLTLPTEED
;
A
#
# COMPACT_ATOMS: atom_id res chain seq x y z
N MET A 1 2.22 -1.68 24.13
CA MET A 1 2.84 -0.47 23.54
C MET A 1 1.88 0.04 22.47
N ALA A 2 1.70 1.35 22.33
CA ALA A 2 0.85 1.90 21.27
C ALA A 2 1.53 1.67 19.91
N ARG A 3 0.81 1.07 18.96
CA ARG A 3 1.29 0.89 17.58
C ARG A 3 0.89 2.15 16.81
N GLU A 4 1.86 2.94 16.38
CA GLU A 4 1.62 4.06 15.47
C GLU A 4 1.29 3.51 14.08
N LYS A 5 0.33 4.14 13.40
CA LYS A 5 0.01 3.84 12.01
C LYS A 5 -0.32 5.11 11.22
N LEU A 6 -0.01 5.08 9.94
CA LEU A 6 -0.39 6.14 9.02
C LEU A 6 -1.89 6.02 8.70
N VAL A 7 -2.61 7.13 8.80
CA VAL A 7 -4.06 7.19 8.53
C VAL A 7 -4.36 8.24 7.48
N ARG A 8 -5.51 8.11 6.79
CA ARG A 8 -6.00 9.14 5.86
C ARG A 8 -6.27 10.45 6.61
N ASP A 9 -6.10 11.57 5.94
CA ASP A 9 -6.14 12.93 6.53
C ASP A 9 -7.41 13.25 7.34
N ARG A 10 -8.55 12.68 6.93
CA ARG A 10 -9.85 12.92 7.59
C ARG A 10 -10.13 12.01 8.78
N ILE A 11 -9.34 10.96 8.99
CA ILE A 11 -9.56 9.99 10.08
C ILE A 11 -9.52 10.66 11.46
N PRO A 12 -8.56 11.56 11.77
CA PRO A 12 -8.57 12.27 13.06
C PRO A 12 -9.87 13.04 13.31
N ASP A 13 -10.42 13.70 12.28
CA ASP A 13 -11.66 14.46 12.43
C ASP A 13 -12.89 13.57 12.58
N LEU A 14 -12.92 12.43 11.89
CA LEU A 14 -13.95 11.42 12.08
C LEU A 14 -13.92 10.85 13.51
N ILE A 15 -12.74 10.57 14.07
CA ILE A 15 -12.60 10.12 15.47
C ILE A 15 -13.06 11.21 16.45
N ARG A 16 -12.74 12.48 16.20
CA ARG A 16 -13.27 13.60 17.01
C ARG A 16 -14.78 13.70 16.95
N SER A 17 -15.36 13.53 15.76
CA SER A 17 -16.81 13.58 15.56
C SER A 17 -17.57 12.46 16.26
N SER A 18 -16.91 11.32 16.53
CA SER A 18 -17.46 10.22 17.32
C SER A 18 -17.28 10.38 18.84
N GLY A 19 -16.82 11.56 19.30
CA GLY A 19 -16.63 11.88 20.71
C GLY A 19 -15.33 11.40 21.32
N GLN A 20 -14.40 10.89 20.51
CA GLN A 20 -13.08 10.42 20.96
C GLN A 20 -12.00 11.48 20.72
N THR A 21 -10.86 11.39 21.40
CA THR A 21 -9.73 12.33 21.24
C THR A 21 -8.51 11.59 20.69
N PRO A 22 -8.25 11.65 19.37
CA PRO A 22 -7.08 10.98 18.79
C PRO A 22 -5.79 11.74 19.11
N VAL A 23 -4.73 11.01 19.41
CA VAL A 23 -3.36 11.53 19.46
C VAL A 23 -2.78 11.46 18.05
N VAL A 24 -2.40 12.59 17.48
CA VAL A 24 -1.88 12.68 16.11
C VAL A 24 -0.58 13.46 16.05
N ARG A 25 0.33 13.02 15.19
CA ARG A 25 1.52 13.75 14.79
C ARG A 25 1.64 13.68 13.27
N THR A 26 2.31 14.67 12.68
CA THR A 26 2.64 14.62 11.25
C THR A 26 3.96 13.88 11.08
N ALA A 27 4.03 13.01 10.08
CA ALA A 27 5.26 12.32 9.72
C ALA A 27 6.31 13.31 9.18
N LEU A 28 7.56 13.17 9.61
CA LEU A 28 8.71 13.80 8.97
C LEU A 28 8.87 13.29 7.53
N LYS A 29 9.53 14.09 6.68
CA LYS A 29 9.73 13.74 5.27
C LYS A 29 10.52 12.44 5.12
N GLU A 30 11.50 12.23 6.00
CA GLU A 30 12.42 11.10 5.99
C GLU A 30 11.74 9.79 6.45
N GLU A 31 10.70 9.86 7.29
CA GLU A 31 9.96 8.69 7.78
C GLU A 31 8.72 8.35 6.92
N LEU A 32 8.20 9.31 6.15
CA LEU A 32 6.95 9.13 5.39
C LEU A 32 7.05 7.98 4.38
N ASP A 33 8.18 7.79 3.71
CA ASP A 33 8.39 6.64 2.81
C ASP A 33 8.22 5.32 3.55
N HIS A 34 8.84 5.19 4.73
CA HIS A 34 8.76 3.99 5.54
C HIS A 34 7.32 3.73 6.03
N LEU A 35 6.63 4.77 6.52
CA LEU A 35 5.26 4.67 6.99
C LEU A 35 4.28 4.29 5.86
N LEU A 36 4.45 4.82 4.64
CA LEU A 36 3.65 4.44 3.48
C LEU A 36 3.87 2.99 3.07
N ARG A 37 5.11 2.49 3.15
CA ARG A 37 5.40 1.06 2.89
C ARG A 37 4.75 0.16 3.94
N LEU A 38 4.78 0.55 5.21
CA LEU A 38 4.06 -0.16 6.27
C LEU A 38 2.56 -0.13 6.02
N LYS A 39 2.02 1.00 5.54
CA LYS A 39 0.60 1.11 5.21
C LYS A 39 0.21 0.18 4.06
N VAL A 40 1.00 0.11 2.98
CA VAL A 40 0.77 -0.87 1.89
C VAL A 40 0.76 -2.31 2.41
N LEU A 41 1.62 -2.64 3.38
CA LEU A 41 1.62 -3.97 4.01
C LEU A 41 0.35 -4.21 4.85
N GLU A 42 -0.05 -3.25 5.67
CA GLU A 42 -1.30 -3.30 6.47
C GLU A 42 -2.50 -3.59 5.56
N GLU A 43 -2.70 -2.80 4.50
CA GLU A 43 -3.86 -2.99 3.61
C GLU A 43 -3.76 -4.29 2.79
N ALA A 44 -2.55 -4.76 2.48
CA ALA A 44 -2.38 -6.06 1.81
C ALA A 44 -2.73 -7.23 2.74
N GLU A 45 -2.43 -7.13 4.03
CA GLU A 45 -2.87 -8.09 5.06
C GLU A 45 -4.39 -8.05 5.25
N GLU A 46 -5.00 -6.86 5.23
CA GLU A 46 -6.46 -6.67 5.30
C GLU A 46 -7.15 -7.19 4.04
N LEU A 47 -6.60 -6.95 2.84
CA LEU A 47 -7.06 -7.51 1.58
C LEU A 47 -6.98 -9.04 1.59
N PHE A 48 -5.86 -9.60 2.06
CA PHE A 48 -5.69 -11.05 2.15
C PHE A 48 -6.74 -11.69 3.09
N SER A 49 -7.07 -10.99 4.19
CA SER A 49 -8.02 -11.48 5.18
C SER A 49 -9.48 -11.32 4.76
N SER A 50 -9.83 -10.20 4.10
CA SER A 50 -11.22 -9.81 3.81
C SER A 50 -11.65 -10.07 2.36
N GLY A 51 -10.72 -10.02 1.40
CA GLY A 51 -11.01 -10.01 -0.04
C GLY A 51 -11.77 -8.77 -0.53
N SER A 52 -11.83 -7.70 0.27
CA SER A 52 -12.65 -6.51 -0.05
C SER A 52 -12.04 -5.62 -1.13
N ASN A 53 -12.90 -5.09 -2.00
CA ASN A 53 -12.51 -4.10 -3.01
C ASN A 53 -12.09 -2.76 -2.40
N GLU A 54 -12.53 -2.44 -1.18
CA GLU A 54 -12.10 -1.22 -0.48
C GLU A 54 -10.60 -1.30 -0.17
N GLU A 55 -10.10 -2.47 0.24
CA GLU A 55 -8.67 -2.66 0.52
C GLU A 55 -7.81 -2.55 -0.74
N LEU A 56 -8.34 -2.96 -1.91
CA LEU A 56 -7.67 -2.68 -3.18
C LEU A 56 -7.52 -1.18 -3.43
N ALA A 57 -8.55 -0.38 -3.11
CA ALA A 57 -8.51 1.06 -3.27
C ALA A 57 -7.54 1.71 -2.27
N ASP A 58 -7.48 1.22 -1.03
CA ASP A 58 -6.53 1.69 -0.02
C ASP A 58 -5.07 1.35 -0.39
N ILE A 59 -4.79 0.16 -0.93
CA ILE A 59 -3.48 -0.19 -1.49
C ILE A 59 -3.09 0.76 -2.62
N VAL A 60 -4.00 1.02 -3.56
CA VAL A 60 -3.75 1.94 -4.68
C VAL A 60 -3.41 3.34 -4.17
N GLU A 61 -4.20 3.89 -3.24
CA GLU A 61 -3.95 5.22 -2.65
C GLU A 61 -2.55 5.28 -2.00
N ALA A 62 -2.21 4.29 -1.18
CA ALA A 62 -0.92 4.24 -0.48
C ALA A 62 0.26 4.13 -1.47
N VAL A 63 0.13 3.32 -2.53
CA VAL A 63 1.16 3.17 -3.58
C VAL A 63 1.34 4.48 -4.36
N LEU A 64 0.26 5.17 -4.71
CA LEU A 64 0.34 6.45 -5.43
C LEU A 64 1.00 7.53 -4.59
N GLN A 65 0.64 7.62 -3.31
CA GLN A 65 1.27 8.57 -2.39
C GLN A 65 2.75 8.22 -2.14
N LEU A 66 3.11 6.94 -2.10
CA LEU A 66 4.51 6.48 -2.02
C LEU A 66 5.30 6.87 -3.26
N ALA A 67 4.75 6.66 -4.45
CA ALA A 67 5.37 7.08 -5.71
C ALA A 67 5.63 8.59 -5.72
N LYS A 68 4.62 9.39 -5.36
CA LYS A 68 4.75 10.85 -5.23
C LYS A 68 5.82 11.27 -4.23
N THR A 69 5.89 10.60 -3.07
CA THR A 69 6.93 10.85 -2.05
C THR A 69 8.34 10.61 -2.59
N ARG A 70 8.49 9.68 -3.53
CA ARG A 70 9.74 9.37 -4.23
C ARG A 70 10.00 10.23 -5.47
N GLY A 71 9.15 11.20 -5.77
CA GLY A 71 9.26 12.03 -6.97
C GLY A 71 8.86 11.32 -8.26
N ILE A 72 8.10 10.23 -8.16
CA ILE A 72 7.58 9.46 -9.31
C ILE A 72 6.13 9.89 -9.54
N SER A 73 5.84 10.37 -10.74
CA SER A 73 4.47 10.67 -11.20
C SER A 73 3.67 9.39 -11.45
N ARG A 74 2.33 9.52 -11.50
CA ARG A 74 1.44 8.42 -11.85
C ARG A 74 1.80 7.85 -13.22
N GLU A 75 2.05 8.72 -14.19
CA GLU A 75 2.35 8.36 -15.57
C GLU A 75 3.66 7.57 -15.65
N GLN A 76 4.68 7.97 -14.89
CA GLN A 76 5.94 7.22 -14.80
C GLN A 76 5.74 5.84 -14.16
N LEU A 77 4.90 5.72 -13.12
CA LEU A 77 4.58 4.44 -12.51
C LEU A 77 3.84 3.53 -13.50
N ASP A 78 2.87 4.06 -14.24
CA ASP A 78 2.13 3.31 -15.26
C ASP A 78 3.05 2.84 -16.39
N LEU A 79 4.03 3.65 -16.80
CA LEU A 79 5.06 3.23 -17.76
C LEU A 79 5.92 2.07 -17.24
N ILE A 80 6.30 2.09 -15.95
CA ILE A 80 7.04 0.98 -15.32
C ILE A 80 6.19 -0.29 -15.32
N VAL A 81 4.89 -0.20 -15.00
CA VAL A 81 3.96 -1.33 -15.04
C VAL A 81 3.81 -1.86 -16.47
N ALA A 82 3.59 -0.98 -17.45
CA ALA A 82 3.43 -1.35 -18.85
C ALA A 82 4.69 -2.02 -19.40
N LYS A 83 5.89 -1.51 -19.09
CA LYS A 83 7.16 -2.12 -19.47
C LYS A 83 7.29 -3.53 -18.88
N LYS A 84 7.03 -3.71 -17.59
CA LYS A 84 7.05 -5.04 -16.95
C LYS A 84 6.07 -6.00 -17.60
N ARG A 85 4.85 -5.53 -17.92
CA ARG A 85 3.82 -6.34 -18.59
C ARG A 85 4.26 -6.76 -20.00
N ALA A 86 4.90 -5.86 -20.76
CA ALA A 86 5.44 -6.18 -22.08
C ALA A 86 6.62 -7.17 -22.00
N ASP A 87 7.54 -6.95 -21.05
CA ASP A 87 8.77 -7.74 -20.91
C ASP A 87 8.50 -9.13 -20.31
N ARG A 88 7.48 -9.29 -19.45
CA ARG A 88 7.28 -10.49 -18.61
C ARG A 88 5.86 -11.07 -18.62
N GLY A 89 4.92 -10.42 -19.30
CA GLY A 89 3.49 -10.71 -19.18
C GLY A 89 2.86 -10.09 -17.93
N GLY A 90 1.53 -10.19 -17.84
CA GLY A 90 0.79 -9.89 -16.63
C GLY A 90 0.39 -11.18 -15.89
N PHE A 91 -0.63 -11.09 -15.04
CA PHE A 91 -1.12 -12.21 -14.25
C PHE A 91 -2.36 -12.88 -14.86
N GLU A 92 -2.74 -12.53 -16.10
CA GLU A 92 -3.99 -12.97 -16.75
C GLU A 92 -4.05 -14.49 -16.94
N MET A 93 -2.90 -15.14 -17.16
CA MET A 93 -2.83 -16.60 -17.30
C MET A 93 -2.88 -17.36 -15.97
N GLY A 94 -2.65 -16.69 -14.83
CA GLY A 94 -2.73 -17.30 -13.50
C GLY A 94 -1.69 -18.39 -13.23
N TYR A 95 -0.50 -18.33 -13.83
CA TYR A 95 0.54 -19.33 -13.59
C TYR A 95 1.05 -19.32 -12.14
N VAL A 96 1.14 -20.50 -11.54
CA VAL A 96 1.75 -20.75 -10.23
C VAL A 96 2.99 -21.62 -10.44
N LEU A 97 4.14 -21.17 -9.96
CA LEU A 97 5.42 -21.85 -10.11
C LEU A 97 5.78 -22.62 -8.84
N THR A 98 5.98 -23.92 -8.95
CA THR A 98 6.62 -24.76 -7.93
C THR A 98 8.04 -25.07 -8.38
N LEU A 99 9.02 -24.76 -7.55
CA LEU A 99 10.42 -25.13 -7.80
C LEU A 99 10.71 -26.47 -7.12
N PRO A 100 11.48 -27.36 -7.75
CA PRO A 100 11.93 -28.59 -7.08
C PRO A 100 12.79 -28.22 -5.87
N THR A 101 12.54 -28.86 -4.74
CA THR A 101 13.48 -28.90 -3.61
C THR A 101 14.60 -29.87 -3.96
N GLU A 102 15.82 -29.69 -3.43
CA GLU A 102 17.02 -30.49 -3.76
C GLU A 102 16.93 -32.00 -3.44
N GLU A 103 15.74 -32.53 -3.17
CA GLU A 103 15.48 -33.91 -2.75
C GLU A 103 14.48 -34.68 -3.65
N ASP A 104 14.10 -34.14 -4.83
CA ASP A 104 13.33 -34.86 -5.87
C ASP A 104 14.21 -35.44 -6.99
#